data_AF-A0A4P5R9T9-F1
#
_entry.id   AF-A0A4P5R9T9-F1
#
_cell.length_a   1.000
_cell.length_b   1.000
_cell.length_c   1.000
_cell.angle_alpha   90.00
_cell.angle_beta   90.00
_cell.angle_gamma   90.00
#
_symmetry.space_group_name_H-M   'P 1'
#
loop_
_entity.id
_entity.type
_entity.pdbx_description
1 polymer ?
#
loop_
_entity_poly.entity_id
_entity_poly.type
_entity_poly.pdbx_seq_one_letter_code
_entity_poly.pdbx_strand_id
1 'polypeptide(L)'
;MKLDIKKVFPNNPSKFEGFRIIRLIAFLYMSVMVARSCIHLFAADGGAQSIAGIDTSVEGGNNIIAIFHQWGAIQLILAILLLVLFFRYPGLTPLILLTLILDPILRFVAGQQMSLTTTGTPPGEALNGVSLYLLLVLFLGSLWSKKTN
;
A
#
# COMPACT_ATOMS: atom_id res chain seq x y z
N MET A 1 -27.78 2.82 5.25
CA MET A 1 -26.82 1.74 4.91
C MET A 1 -26.26 1.20 6.21
N LYS A 2 -26.14 -0.13 6.38
CA LYS A 2 -25.54 -0.74 7.58
C LYS A 2 -24.13 -1.21 7.23
N LEU A 3 -23.17 -0.96 8.12
CA LEU A 3 -21.81 -1.49 8.01
C LEU A 3 -21.85 -2.99 8.31
N ASP A 4 -21.25 -3.82 7.46
CA ASP A 4 -21.17 -5.27 7.67
C ASP A 4 -19.72 -5.76 7.72
N ILE A 5 -19.21 -5.94 8.95
CA ILE A 5 -17.84 -6.38 9.22
C ILE A 5 -17.58 -7.80 8.70
N LYS A 6 -18.61 -8.63 8.53
CA LYS A 6 -18.46 -9.99 7.99
C LYS A 6 -17.92 -9.98 6.56
N LYS A 7 -18.03 -8.86 5.84
CA LYS A 7 -17.46 -8.68 4.51
C LYS A 7 -15.93 -8.68 4.46
N VAL A 8 -15.24 -8.52 5.59
CA VAL A 8 -13.78 -8.70 5.67
C VAL A 8 -13.42 -10.16 5.37
N PHE A 9 -14.21 -11.12 5.86
CA PHE A 9 -14.04 -12.54 5.59
C PHE A 9 -15.35 -13.11 5.02
N PRO A 10 -15.66 -12.80 3.75
CA PRO A 10 -16.96 -13.12 3.17
C PRO A 10 -17.10 -14.62 2.92
N ASN A 11 -18.30 -15.16 3.15
CA ASN A 11 -18.63 -16.56 2.82
C ASN A 11 -18.48 -16.86 1.32
N ASN A 12 -18.72 -15.86 0.46
CA ASN A 12 -18.55 -15.98 -0.98
C ASN A 12 -17.57 -14.91 -1.52
N PRO A 13 -16.29 -15.26 -1.75
CA PRO A 13 -15.29 -14.31 -2.23
C PRO A 13 -15.39 -14.04 -3.75
N SER A 14 -16.28 -14.70 -4.49
CA SER A 14 -16.35 -14.56 -5.95
C SER A 14 -16.99 -13.26 -6.43
N LYS A 15 -17.75 -12.56 -5.56
CA LYS A 15 -18.49 -11.35 -5.92
C LYS A 15 -18.29 -10.26 -4.89
N PHE A 16 -18.15 -9.02 -5.36
CA PHE A 16 -18.12 -7.83 -4.51
C PHE A 16 -19.48 -7.14 -4.52
N GLU A 17 -20.16 -7.12 -3.37
CA GLU A 17 -21.48 -6.51 -3.19
C GLU A 17 -21.38 -5.10 -2.59
N GLY A 18 -20.60 -4.24 -3.24
CA GLY A 18 -20.37 -2.86 -2.84
C GLY A 18 -20.27 -1.90 -4.03
N PHE A 19 -19.83 -0.66 -3.78
CA PHE A 19 -19.73 0.36 -4.83
C PHE A 19 -18.53 0.09 -5.74
N ARG A 20 -18.77 -0.02 -7.06
CA ARG A 20 -17.70 -0.28 -8.05
C ARG A 20 -16.57 0.76 -8.02
N ILE A 21 -16.88 2.01 -7.67
CA ILE A 21 -15.89 3.09 -7.55
C ILE A 21 -14.80 2.77 -6.52
N ILE A 22 -15.14 2.06 -5.44
CA ILE A 22 -14.17 1.67 -4.40
C ILE A 22 -13.12 0.74 -5.00
N ARG A 23 -13.56 -0.24 -5.80
CA ARG A 23 -12.66 -1.17 -6.48
C ARG A 23 -11.81 -0.45 -7.53
N LEU A 24 -12.37 0.50 -8.27
CA LEU A 24 -11.60 1.30 -9.23
C LEU A 24 -10.47 2.06 -8.53
N ILE A 25 -10.78 2.79 -7.46
CA ILE A 25 -9.78 3.57 -6.72
C ILE A 25 -8.74 2.64 -6.06
N ALA A 26 -9.17 1.50 -5.50
CA ALA A 26 -8.25 0.51 -4.93
C ALA A 26 -7.29 -0.06 -5.99
N PHE A 27 -7.79 -0.33 -7.20
CA PHE A 27 -6.95 -0.78 -8.32
C PHE A 27 -5.93 0.29 -8.73
N LEU A 28 -6.35 1.55 -8.85
CA LEU A 28 -5.43 2.67 -9.14
C LEU A 28 -4.36 2.81 -8.06
N TYR A 29 -4.75 2.71 -6.78
CA TYR A 29 -3.82 2.74 -5.66
C TYR A 29 -2.79 1.61 -5.73
N MET A 30 -3.22 0.36 -5.94
CA MET A 30 -2.30 -0.79 -6.09
C MET A 30 -1.43 -0.69 -7.35
N SER A 31 -1.91 -0.04 -8.41
CA SER A 31 -1.10 0.21 -9.61
C SER A 31 0.06 1.16 -9.31
N VAL A 32 -0.19 2.22 -8.53
CA VAL A 32 0.88 3.10 -8.01
C VAL A 32 1.84 2.31 -7.13
N MET A 33 1.33 1.39 -6.29
CA MET A 33 2.19 0.51 -5.48
C MET A 33 3.11 -0.36 -6.34
N VAL A 34 2.62 -0.97 -7.41
CA VAL A 34 3.46 -1.77 -8.32
C VAL A 34 4.56 -0.89 -8.93
N ALA A 35 4.20 0.28 -9.44
CA ALA A 35 5.16 1.21 -10.04
C ALA A 35 6.28 1.60 -9.06
N ARG A 36 5.95 2.01 -7.83
CA ARG A 36 6.97 2.32 -6.83
C ARG A 36 7.81 1.11 -6.40
N SER A 37 7.23 -0.08 -6.33
CA SER A 37 7.98 -1.31 -6.01
C SER A 37 9.00 -1.61 -7.09
N CYS A 38 8.63 -1.42 -8.36
CA CYS A 38 9.56 -1.55 -9.48
C CYS A 38 10.68 -0.50 -9.41
N ILE A 39 10.37 0.76 -9.05
CA ILE A 39 11.40 1.79 -8.85
C ILE A 39 12.37 1.37 -7.73
N HIS A 40 11.86 0.97 -6.57
CA HIS A 40 12.70 0.51 -5.46
C HIS A 40 13.55 -0.71 -5.82
N LEU A 41 13.05 -1.61 -6.66
CA LEU A 41 13.77 -2.81 -7.06
C LEU A 41 14.80 -2.58 -8.17
N PHE A 42 14.51 -1.70 -9.14
CA PHE A 42 15.28 -1.61 -10.39
C PHE A 42 16.02 -0.28 -10.62
N ALA A 43 15.71 0.80 -9.87
CA ALA A 43 16.48 2.05 -9.96
C ALA A 43 17.89 1.86 -9.39
N ALA A 44 18.89 2.57 -9.90
CA ALA A 44 20.30 2.37 -9.56
C ALA A 44 20.62 2.48 -8.06
N ASP A 45 19.89 3.30 -7.32
CA ASP A 45 20.03 3.50 -5.88
C ASP A 45 18.81 2.98 -5.09
N GLY A 46 17.91 2.24 -5.75
CA GLY A 46 16.62 1.83 -5.19
C GLY A 46 15.72 2.99 -4.74
N GLY A 47 16.02 4.24 -5.13
CA GLY A 47 15.36 5.45 -4.64
C GLY A 47 15.85 5.94 -3.27
N ALA A 48 16.92 5.37 -2.70
CA ALA A 48 17.44 5.79 -1.40
C ALA A 48 17.93 7.24 -1.41
N GLN A 49 18.70 7.63 -2.42
CA GLN A 49 19.23 8.99 -2.54
C GLN A 49 18.32 9.86 -3.42
N SER A 50 18.02 9.38 -4.62
CA SER A 50 17.32 10.11 -5.68
C SER A 50 15.87 10.46 -5.36
N ILE A 51 15.22 9.70 -4.46
CA ILE A 51 13.83 9.90 -4.04
C ILE A 51 13.75 10.22 -2.56
N ALA A 52 14.42 9.42 -1.72
CA ALA A 52 14.34 9.59 -0.28
C ALA A 52 15.34 10.61 0.28
N GLY A 53 16.34 11.05 -0.51
CA GLY A 53 17.30 12.06 -0.08
C GLY A 53 18.26 11.59 1.01
N ILE A 54 18.45 10.29 1.19
CA ILE A 54 19.42 9.71 2.11
C ILE A 54 20.82 9.86 1.53
N ASP A 55 21.77 10.30 2.34
CA ASP A 55 23.19 10.34 1.94
C ASP A 55 23.76 8.92 1.85
N THR A 56 24.08 8.50 0.64
CA THR A 56 24.67 7.18 0.32
C THR A 56 26.18 7.26 0.09
N SER A 57 26.81 8.43 0.27
CA SER A 57 28.27 8.60 0.16
C SER A 57 29.02 8.17 1.44
N VAL A 58 28.28 7.94 2.52
CA VAL A 58 28.80 7.52 3.83
C VAL A 58 29.21 6.05 3.86
N GLU A 59 29.97 5.68 4.90
CA GLU A 59 30.24 4.27 5.20
C GLU A 59 28.92 3.50 5.35
N GLY A 60 28.76 2.42 4.58
CA GLY A 60 27.53 1.63 4.54
C GLY A 60 26.48 2.10 3.52
N GLY A 61 26.73 3.14 2.73
CA GLY A 61 25.81 3.61 1.68
C GLY A 61 25.37 2.52 0.70
N ASN A 62 26.28 1.64 0.29
CA ASN A 62 25.94 0.47 -0.54
C ASN A 62 24.97 -0.50 0.15
N ASN A 63 25.07 -0.65 1.48
CA ASN A 63 24.13 -1.49 2.23
C ASN A 63 22.75 -0.84 2.31
N ILE A 64 22.67 0.50 2.42
CA ILE A 64 21.40 1.24 2.35
C ILE A 64 20.72 0.97 1.00
N ILE A 65 21.46 1.12 -0.11
CA ILE A 65 20.95 0.83 -1.46
C ILE A 65 20.47 -0.62 -1.56
N ALA A 66 21.29 -1.58 -1.10
CA ALA A 66 20.93 -2.99 -1.11
C ALA A 66 19.62 -3.27 -0.33
N ILE A 67 19.44 -2.66 0.85
CA ILE A 67 18.21 -2.77 1.64
C ILE A 67 17.01 -2.16 0.90
N PHE A 68 17.18 -1.04 0.19
CA PHE A 68 16.11 -0.47 -0.63
C PHE A 68 15.70 -1.41 -1.77
N HIS A 69 16.65 -2.10 -2.41
CA HIS A 69 16.33 -3.14 -3.39
C HIS A 69 15.57 -4.31 -2.77
N GLN A 70 16.00 -4.81 -1.60
CA GLN A 70 15.28 -5.85 -0.87
C GLN A 70 13.86 -5.39 -0.49
N TRP A 71 13.72 -4.11 -0.13
CA TRP A 71 12.42 -3.51 0.16
C TRP A 71 11.53 -3.48 -1.08
N GLY A 72 12.07 -3.08 -2.24
CA GLY A 72 11.37 -3.13 -3.52
C GLY A 72 10.92 -4.54 -3.90
N ALA A 73 11.77 -5.55 -3.66
CA ALA A 73 11.46 -6.95 -3.95
C ALA A 73 10.24 -7.43 -3.15
N ILE A 74 10.23 -7.25 -1.83
CA ILE A 74 9.10 -7.69 -1.00
C ILE A 74 7.83 -6.86 -1.28
N GLN A 75 7.96 -5.55 -1.53
CA GLN A 75 6.81 -4.72 -1.92
C GLN A 75 6.19 -5.21 -3.24
N LEU A 76 7.01 -5.61 -4.23
CA LEU A 76 6.52 -6.09 -5.51
C LEU A 76 5.81 -7.43 -5.37
N ILE A 77 6.38 -8.38 -4.61
CA ILE A 77 5.76 -9.69 -4.35
C ILE A 77 4.38 -9.51 -3.71
N LEU A 78 4.29 -8.69 -2.66
CA LEU A 78 3.04 -8.46 -1.95
C LEU A 78 2.01 -7.71 -2.80
N ALA A 79 2.44 -6.70 -3.57
CA ALA A 79 1.53 -5.96 -4.45
C ALA A 79 0.95 -6.84 -5.56
N ILE A 80 1.76 -7.72 -6.16
CA ILE A 80 1.31 -8.70 -7.16
C ILE A 80 0.32 -9.68 -6.52
N LEU A 81 0.61 -10.19 -5.32
CA LEU A 81 -0.30 -11.09 -4.60
C LEU A 81 -1.66 -10.40 -4.35
N LEU A 82 -1.66 -9.16 -3.88
CA LEU A 82 -2.90 -8.40 -3.67
C LEU A 82 -3.66 -8.16 -4.96
N LEU A 83 -2.98 -7.87 -6.08
CA LEU A 83 -3.62 -7.75 -7.40
C LEU A 83 -4.24 -9.08 -7.86
N VAL A 84 -3.53 -10.20 -7.70
CA VAL A 84 -4.06 -11.54 -8.03
C VAL A 84 -5.33 -11.80 -7.22
N LEU A 85 -5.30 -11.57 -5.91
CA LEU A 85 -6.47 -11.71 -5.05
C LEU A 85 -7.60 -10.76 -5.45
N PHE A 86 -7.28 -9.51 -5.78
CA PHE A 86 -8.24 -8.48 -6.19
C PHE A 86 -9.02 -8.87 -7.44
N PHE A 87 -8.34 -9.42 -8.46
CA PHE A 87 -8.97 -9.83 -9.70
C PHE A 87 -9.68 -11.18 -9.55
N ARG A 88 -9.03 -12.16 -8.92
CA ARG A 88 -9.54 -13.54 -8.81
C ARG A 88 -10.68 -13.68 -7.80
N TYR A 89 -10.67 -12.87 -6.75
CA TYR A 89 -11.59 -12.92 -5.62
C TYR A 89 -12.14 -11.53 -5.26
N PRO A 90 -13.02 -10.96 -6.10
CA PRO A 90 -13.67 -9.65 -5.86
C PRO A 90 -14.17 -9.41 -4.44
N GLY A 91 -14.77 -10.41 -3.82
CA GLY A 91 -15.33 -10.32 -2.47
C GLY A 91 -14.29 -10.01 -1.40
N LEU A 92 -13.01 -10.31 -1.64
CA LEU A 92 -11.90 -9.99 -0.72
C LEU A 92 -11.48 -8.50 -0.76
N THR A 93 -12.17 -7.64 -1.52
CA THR A 93 -11.88 -6.20 -1.56
C THR A 93 -11.74 -5.57 -0.16
N PRO A 94 -12.62 -5.84 0.82
CA PRO A 94 -12.46 -5.26 2.16
C PRO A 94 -11.22 -5.78 2.90
N LEU A 95 -10.87 -7.06 2.74
CA LEU A 95 -9.64 -7.62 3.31
C LEU A 95 -8.40 -6.99 2.69
N ILE A 96 -8.38 -6.83 1.37
CA ILE A 96 -7.28 -6.18 0.64
C ILE A 96 -7.11 -4.74 1.14
N LEU A 97 -8.20 -3.98 1.25
CA LEU A 97 -8.15 -2.61 1.78
C LEU A 97 -7.67 -2.56 3.24
N LEU A 98 -8.10 -3.52 4.07
CA LEU A 98 -7.60 -3.65 5.44
C LEU A 98 -6.08 -3.93 5.46
N THR A 99 -5.59 -4.84 4.61
CA THR A 99 -4.15 -5.10 4.47
C THR A 99 -3.39 -3.85 4.03
N LEU A 100 -3.94 -3.08 3.07
CA LEU A 100 -3.34 -1.85 2.60
C LEU A 100 -3.27 -0.76 3.68
N ILE A 101 -4.27 -0.67 4.57
CA ILE A 101 -4.27 0.27 5.72
C ILE A 101 -3.09 0.01 6.66
N LEU A 102 -2.63 -1.25 6.79
CA LEU A 102 -1.53 -1.58 7.68
C LEU A 102 -0.20 -0.95 7.23
N ASP A 103 0.03 -0.73 5.93
CA ASP A 103 1.28 -0.14 5.43
C ASP A 103 1.54 1.27 6.01
N PRO A 104 0.64 2.26 5.87
CA PRO A 104 0.90 3.59 6.42
C PRO A 104 0.93 3.63 7.96
N ILE A 105 0.19 2.73 8.63
CA ILE A 105 0.24 2.59 10.10
C ILE A 105 1.62 2.08 10.54
N LEU A 106 2.07 0.97 9.96
CA LEU A 106 3.34 0.36 10.34
C LEU A 106 4.53 1.21 9.92
N ARG A 107 4.43 1.96 8.82
CA ARG A 107 5.43 2.98 8.44
C ARG A 107 5.51 4.11 9.45
N PHE A 108 4.37 4.60 9.93
CA PHE A 108 4.37 5.61 10.99
C PHE A 108 5.03 5.08 12.25
N VAL A 109 4.67 3.87 12.70
CA VAL A 109 5.30 3.21 13.86
C VAL A 109 6.81 3.05 13.67
N ALA A 110 7.26 2.58 12.51
CA ALA A 110 8.68 2.43 12.19
C ALA A 110 9.42 3.78 12.25
N GLY A 111 8.83 4.86 11.72
CA GLY A 111 9.39 6.21 11.79
C GLY A 111 9.52 6.75 13.21
N GLN A 112 8.65 6.31 14.14
CA GLN A 112 8.78 6.62 15.58
C GLN A 112 9.90 5.80 16.25
N GLN A 113 10.25 4.61 15.73
CA GLN A 113 11.38 3.84 16.25
C GLN A 113 12.70 4.43 15.78
N MET A 114 12.79 4.81 14.50
CA MET A 114 13.93 5.47 13.92
C MET A 114 13.50 6.26 12.69
N SER A 115 13.70 7.58 12.72
CA SER A 115 13.45 8.44 11.56
C SER A 115 14.61 8.38 10.57
N LEU A 116 14.31 8.49 9.28
CA LEU A 116 15.34 8.59 8.25
C LEU A 116 15.99 9.97 8.30
N THR A 117 17.32 10.02 8.21
CA THR A 117 18.03 11.28 7.96
C THR A 117 18.05 11.53 6.46
N THR A 118 17.42 12.62 6.04
CA THR A 118 17.17 12.93 4.63
C THR A 118 17.37 14.43 4.38
N THR A 119 17.64 14.81 3.13
CA THR A 119 17.78 16.22 2.73
C THR A 119 16.45 16.98 2.66
N GLY A 120 15.31 16.27 2.73
CA GLY A 120 13.96 16.84 2.78
C GLY A 120 12.93 15.73 2.93
N THR A 121 11.67 16.08 3.22
CA THR A 121 10.61 15.09 3.46
C THR A 121 10.37 14.23 2.21
N PRO A 122 10.63 12.91 2.26
CA PRO A 122 10.46 12.04 1.11
C PRO A 122 8.97 11.86 0.79
N PRO A 123 8.60 11.60 -0.49
CA PRO A 123 7.20 11.47 -0.89
C PRO A 123 6.41 10.43 -0.07
N GLY A 124 7.08 9.33 0.31
CA GLY A 124 6.48 8.28 1.13
C GLY A 124 6.08 8.74 2.53
N GLU A 125 6.79 9.71 3.12
CA GLU A 125 6.44 10.31 4.40
C GLU A 125 5.35 11.39 4.21
N ALA A 126 5.56 12.30 3.26
CA ALA A 126 4.64 13.40 2.98
C ALA A 126 3.21 12.92 2.66
N LEU A 127 3.09 11.79 1.94
CA LEU A 127 1.80 11.23 1.53
C LEU A 127 1.27 10.14 2.47
N ASN A 128 2.00 9.76 3.53
CA ASN A 128 1.64 8.63 4.40
C ASN A 128 0.26 8.82 5.05
N GLY A 129 0.03 10.01 5.64
CA GLY A 129 -1.25 10.34 6.27
C GLY A 129 -2.40 10.39 5.27
N VAL A 130 -2.18 11.03 4.10
CA VAL A 130 -3.16 11.11 3.01
C VAL A 130 -3.56 9.70 2.55
N SER A 131 -2.59 8.81 2.39
CA SER A 131 -2.83 7.41 2.05
C SER A 131 -3.69 6.70 3.11
N LEU A 132 -3.36 6.85 4.39
CA LEU A 132 -4.13 6.26 5.49
C LEU A 132 -5.60 6.71 5.44
N TYR A 133 -5.86 8.02 5.30
CA TYR A 133 -7.23 8.53 5.24
C TYR A 133 -7.99 8.02 4.01
N LEU A 134 -7.36 8.01 2.83
CA LEU A 134 -7.96 7.46 1.62
C LEU A 134 -8.34 5.98 1.81
N LEU A 135 -7.41 5.17 2.30
CA LEU A 135 -7.62 3.73 2.50
C LEU A 135 -8.68 3.45 3.56
N LEU A 136 -8.75 4.23 4.64
CA LEU A 136 -9.81 4.13 5.65
C LEU A 136 -11.20 4.43 5.05
N VAL A 137 -11.31 5.48 4.24
CA VAL A 137 -12.57 5.83 3.55
C VAL A 137 -12.99 4.70 2.61
N LEU A 138 -12.05 4.16 1.81
CA LEU A 138 -12.33 3.05 0.90
C LEU A 138 -12.74 1.79 1.67
N PHE A 139 -12.04 1.46 2.76
CA PHE A 139 -12.32 0.30 3.60
C PHE A 139 -13.73 0.39 4.21
N LEU A 140 -14.05 1.48 4.89
CA LEU A 140 -15.38 1.69 5.47
C LEU A 140 -16.47 1.66 4.39
N GLY A 141 -16.19 2.28 3.23
CA GLY A 141 -17.07 2.22 2.06
C GLY A 141 -17.31 0.80 1.56
N SER A 142 -16.28 -0.06 1.61
CA SER A 142 -16.34 -1.44 1.10
C SER A 142 -17.21 -2.34 1.97
N LEU A 143 -17.43 -1.96 3.23
CA LEU A 143 -18.28 -2.68 4.19
C LEU A 143 -19.77 -2.38 4.01
N TRP A 144 -20.15 -1.38 3.21
CA TRP A 144 -21.55 -1.11 2.93
C TRP A 144 -22.11 -2.02 1.84
N SER A 145 -23.33 -2.52 2.05
CA SER A 145 -24.11 -3.19 1.01
C SER A 145 -24.89 -2.18 0.20
N LYS A 146 -24.87 -2.35 -1.13
CA LYS A 146 -25.84 -1.69 -2.00
C LYS A 146 -27.20 -2.31 -1.69
N LYS A 147 -28.18 -1.53 -1.23
CA LYS A 147 -29.57 -2.01 -1.18
C LYS A 147 -29.94 -2.37 -2.62
N THR A 148 -30.25 -3.64 -2.87
CA THR A 148 -31.04 -4.02 -4.02
C THR A 148 -32.45 -3.54 -3.73
N ASN A 149 -32.88 -2.47 -4.43
CA ASN A 149 -34.30 -2.20 -4.59
C ASN A 149 -34.91 -3.31 -5.45
#